data_AF-A0A375CFM2-F1
#
_entry.id   AF-A0A375CFM2-F1
#
_cell.length_a   1.000
_cell.length_b   1.000
_cell.length_c   1.000
_cell.angle_alpha   90.00
_cell.angle_beta   90.00
_cell.angle_gamma   90.00
#
_symmetry.space_group_name_H-M   'P 1'
#
loop_
_entity.id
_entity.type
_entity.pdbx_description
1 polymer ?
#
loop_
_entity_poly.entity_id
_entity_poly.type
_entity_poly.pdbx_seq_one_letter_code
_entity_poly.pdbx_strand_id
1 'polypeptide(L)'
;MATFHAGAGPREPGTLLRDKALGKRIVPIVPDESRTFGMEGLFRQIGIWNQDGQRYTPRDADALTSYRESATGQFLQEGINEAGGMADWIAAATSYSTHGEPMVPFYIFYSMFVFQRVGDLAWAAADMRARGFLLGGISGRTTINGEGLQHEDGHSLLWASSVPNCISYDPSFAYELAVIEPNPLHS
;
A
#
# COMPACT_ATOMS: atom_id res chain seq x y z
N MET A 1 -1.55 13.29 -2.43
CA MET A 1 -0.83 12.03 -2.16
C MET A 1 -0.03 12.16 -0.88
N ALA A 2 -0.06 11.17 0.01
CA ALA A 2 0.84 11.10 1.17
C ALA A 2 1.69 9.83 1.10
N THR A 3 2.98 9.95 1.42
CA THR A 3 3.90 8.81 1.46
C THR A 3 4.60 8.69 2.80
N PHE A 4 4.81 7.46 3.24
CA PHE A 4 5.41 7.13 4.52
C PHE A 4 6.55 6.15 4.31
N HIS A 5 7.68 6.43 4.95
CA HIS A 5 8.82 5.53 5.02
C HIS A 5 8.91 5.04 6.47
N ALA A 6 8.68 3.75 6.70
CA ALA A 6 8.78 3.17 8.03
C ALA A 6 9.72 1.96 8.02
N GLY A 7 10.62 1.89 9.00
CA GLY A 7 11.55 0.78 9.18
C GLY A 7 10.89 -0.54 9.63
N ALA A 8 9.68 -0.46 10.19
CA ALA A 8 8.80 -1.60 10.48
C ALA A 8 7.44 -1.36 9.80
N GLY A 9 6.85 -2.39 9.19
CA GLY A 9 5.65 -2.27 8.36
C GLY A 9 4.49 -1.53 9.04
N PRO A 10 3.80 -0.61 8.34
CA PRO A 10 2.71 0.17 8.92
C PRO A 10 1.53 -0.75 9.29
N ARG A 11 1.10 -0.70 10.55
CA ARG A 11 0.00 -1.53 11.10
C ARG A 11 -1.41 -0.98 10.82
N GLU A 12 -1.52 0.09 10.04
CA GLU A 12 -2.65 1.02 10.08
C GLU A 12 -3.93 0.61 9.33
N PRO A 13 -3.93 -0.03 8.12
CA PRO A 13 -5.19 -0.23 7.38
C PRO A 13 -6.16 -1.17 8.11
N GLY A 14 -5.68 -2.05 8.99
CA GLY A 14 -6.51 -2.99 9.73
C GLY A 14 -7.53 -2.34 10.67
N THR A 15 -7.22 -1.17 11.24
CA THR A 15 -8.16 -0.45 12.10
C THR A 15 -9.26 0.22 11.27
N LEU A 16 -8.88 0.85 10.16
CA LEU A 16 -9.82 1.50 9.24
C LEU A 16 -10.77 0.51 8.55
N LEU A 17 -10.30 -0.72 8.28
CA LEU A 17 -11.13 -1.79 7.71
C LEU A 17 -12.29 -2.21 8.61
N ARG A 18 -12.23 -1.92 9.93
CA ARG A 18 -13.31 -2.23 10.88
C ARG A 18 -14.34 -1.09 10.99
N ASP A 19 -14.02 0.10 10.47
CA ASP A 19 -14.96 1.21 10.46
C ASP A 19 -16.10 0.95 9.47
N LYS A 20 -17.34 1.21 9.89
CA LYS A 20 -18.53 0.87 9.09
C LYS A 20 -18.73 1.77 7.86
N ALA A 21 -18.22 3.00 7.91
CA ALA A 21 -18.34 3.98 6.85
C ALA A 21 -17.16 3.92 5.88
N LEU A 22 -15.95 3.71 6.42
CA LEU A 22 -14.70 3.69 5.66
C LEU A 22 -14.31 2.31 5.17
N GLY A 23 -14.64 1.25 5.91
CA GLY A 23 -14.06 -0.08 5.71
C GLY A 23 -14.21 -0.60 4.28
N LYS A 24 -15.34 -0.36 3.63
CA LYS A 24 -15.59 -0.77 2.22
C LYS A 24 -14.86 0.08 1.18
N ARG A 25 -14.37 1.25 1.57
CA ARG A 25 -13.67 2.22 0.70
C ARG A 25 -12.17 2.04 0.73
N ILE A 26 -11.64 1.32 1.73
CA ILE A 26 -10.21 1.04 1.84
C ILE A 26 -9.80 0.09 0.71
N VAL A 27 -8.71 0.38 0.01
CA VAL A 27 -8.17 -0.51 -1.04
C VAL A 27 -6.73 -0.86 -0.69
N PRO A 28 -6.49 -1.96 0.03
CA PRO A 28 -5.13 -2.43 0.30
C PRO A 28 -4.52 -3.06 -0.96
N ILE A 29 -3.31 -2.63 -1.30
CA ILE A 29 -2.59 -3.06 -2.50
C ILE A 29 -1.18 -3.47 -2.08
N VAL A 30 -0.69 -4.61 -2.55
CA VAL A 30 0.70 -5.06 -2.34
C VAL A 30 1.24 -5.77 -3.58
N PRO A 31 2.53 -5.61 -3.91
CA PRO A 31 3.17 -6.41 -4.95
C PRO A 31 3.89 -7.60 -4.30
N ASP A 32 3.19 -8.74 -4.21
CA ASP A 32 3.69 -10.04 -3.69
C ASP A 32 3.94 -10.09 -2.17
N GLU A 33 4.81 -9.21 -1.67
CA GLU A 33 5.52 -9.11 -0.37
C GLU A 33 4.66 -8.93 0.90
N SER A 34 3.38 -9.28 0.84
CA SER A 34 2.40 -9.18 1.92
C SER A 34 2.84 -9.73 3.29
N ARG A 35 3.56 -10.86 3.31
CA ARG A 35 4.04 -11.49 4.54
C ARG A 35 5.11 -10.66 5.22
N THR A 36 6.03 -10.11 4.45
CA THR A 36 7.14 -9.27 4.92
C THR A 36 6.62 -8.03 5.64
N PHE A 37 5.48 -7.49 5.20
CA PHE A 37 4.82 -6.35 5.85
C PHE A 37 3.84 -6.73 6.97
N GLY A 38 3.70 -8.01 7.31
CA GLY A 38 2.80 -8.48 8.36
C GLY A 38 1.31 -8.39 8.01
N MET A 39 0.98 -8.42 6.71
CA MET A 39 -0.39 -8.25 6.20
C MET A 39 -1.20 -9.56 6.17
N GLU A 40 -0.61 -10.69 6.56
CA GLU A 40 -1.26 -12.01 6.53
C GLU A 40 -2.60 -12.06 7.27
N GLY A 41 -2.70 -11.34 8.40
CA GLY A 41 -3.95 -11.26 9.16
C GLY A 41 -5.11 -10.61 8.39
N LEU A 42 -4.81 -9.75 7.42
CA LEU A 42 -5.83 -9.07 6.62
C LEU A 42 -6.39 -9.95 5.51
N PHE A 43 -5.60 -10.87 4.95
CA PHE A 43 -6.09 -11.80 3.93
C PHE A 43 -7.27 -12.64 4.40
N ARG A 44 -7.23 -13.09 5.65
CA ARG A 44 -8.34 -13.84 6.23
C ARG A 44 -9.56 -12.95 6.50
N GLN A 45 -9.35 -11.69 6.84
CA GLN A 45 -10.43 -10.76 7.18
C GLN A 45 -11.19 -10.26 5.95
N ILE A 46 -10.48 -9.90 4.88
CA ILE A 46 -11.04 -9.20 3.73
C ILE A 46 -10.88 -9.92 2.38
N GLY A 47 -10.10 -11.01 2.34
CA GLY A 47 -9.87 -11.79 1.13
C GLY A 47 -9.03 -11.07 0.08
N ILE A 48 -8.40 -11.85 -0.80
CA ILE A 48 -7.71 -11.36 -1.99
C ILE A 48 -8.72 -11.30 -3.13
N TRP A 49 -8.77 -10.17 -3.84
CA TRP A 49 -9.63 -10.02 -5.00
C TRP A 49 -9.12 -10.91 -6.14
N ASN A 50 -10.01 -11.72 -6.68
CA ASN A 50 -9.79 -12.45 -7.93
C ASN A 50 -11.14 -12.62 -8.62
N GLN A 51 -11.30 -12.05 -9.82
CA GLN A 51 -12.51 -12.15 -10.62
C GLN A 51 -12.99 -13.60 -10.82
N ASP A 52 -12.06 -14.54 -10.87
CA ASP A 52 -12.30 -15.96 -11.11
C ASP A 52 -12.47 -16.78 -9.82
N GLY A 53 -12.26 -16.15 -8.66
CA GLY A 53 -12.21 -16.80 -7.36
C GLY A 53 -11.04 -17.77 -7.18
N GLN A 54 -11.05 -18.52 -6.07
CA GLN A 54 -10.03 -19.51 -5.76
C GLN A 54 -10.10 -20.72 -6.72
N ARG A 55 -9.16 -20.82 -7.65
CA ARG A 55 -9.06 -21.93 -8.63
C ARG A 55 -8.08 -23.05 -8.27
N TYR A 56 -7.39 -22.92 -7.15
CA TYR A 56 -6.35 -23.85 -6.74
C TYR A 56 -6.31 -23.97 -5.22
N THR A 57 -5.74 -25.06 -4.69
CA THR A 57 -5.55 -25.20 -3.25
C THR A 57 -4.36 -24.33 -2.80
N PRO A 58 -4.57 -23.37 -1.87
CA PRO A 58 -3.47 -22.57 -1.34
C PRO A 58 -2.37 -23.46 -0.76
N ARG A 59 -1.10 -23.07 -0.93
CA ARG A 59 0.04 -23.82 -0.38
C ARG A 59 -0.03 -23.89 1.15
N ASP A 60 -0.60 -22.88 1.77
CA ASP A 60 -0.78 -22.74 3.20
C ASP A 60 -2.21 -23.05 3.65
N ALA A 61 -2.99 -23.84 2.87
CA ALA A 61 -4.38 -24.15 3.18
C ALA A 61 -4.59 -24.72 4.61
N ASP A 62 -3.61 -25.45 5.13
CA ASP A 62 -3.63 -26.03 6.48
C ASP A 62 -3.16 -25.07 7.59
N ALA A 63 -2.67 -23.88 7.22
CA ALA A 63 -2.23 -22.86 8.16
C ALA A 63 -3.41 -22.03 8.71
N LEU A 64 -3.26 -21.55 9.95
CA LEU A 64 -4.25 -20.65 10.58
C LEU A 64 -4.42 -19.32 9.82
N THR A 65 -3.39 -18.87 9.10
CA THR A 65 -3.35 -17.63 8.32
C THR A 65 -3.43 -17.89 6.81
N SER A 66 -4.08 -19.00 6.41
CA SER A 66 -4.28 -19.31 4.99
C SER A 66 -5.00 -18.16 4.26
N TYR A 67 -4.51 -17.83 3.07
CA TYR A 67 -5.15 -16.82 2.24
C TYR A 67 -6.31 -17.43 1.44
N ARG A 68 -7.22 -16.57 1.00
CA ARG A 68 -8.36 -16.95 0.17
C ARG A 68 -8.62 -15.89 -0.89
N GLU A 69 -8.79 -16.36 -2.12
CA GLU A 69 -9.17 -15.54 -3.26
C GLU A 69 -10.69 -15.59 -3.50
N SER A 70 -11.27 -14.46 -3.89
CA SER A 70 -12.69 -14.32 -4.14
C SER A 70 -12.99 -13.13 -5.06
N ALA A 71 -14.06 -13.23 -5.86
CA ALA A 71 -14.57 -12.11 -6.65
C ALA A 71 -15.04 -10.92 -5.80
N THR A 72 -15.26 -11.13 -4.49
CA THR A 72 -15.59 -10.09 -3.52
C THR A 72 -14.46 -9.83 -2.52
N GLY A 73 -13.25 -10.34 -2.79
CA GLY A 73 -12.07 -9.96 -2.01
C GLY A 73 -11.79 -8.47 -2.16
N GLN A 74 -11.20 -7.86 -1.13
CA GLN A 74 -10.95 -6.41 -1.12
C GLN A 74 -9.47 -6.07 -1.29
N PHE A 75 -8.58 -7.04 -1.03
CA PHE A 75 -7.15 -6.87 -1.13
C PHE A 75 -6.69 -7.08 -2.58
N LEU A 76 -5.94 -6.14 -3.17
CA LEU A 76 -5.33 -6.30 -4.49
C LEU A 76 -3.89 -6.81 -4.34
N GLN A 77 -3.62 -7.98 -4.93
CA GLN A 77 -2.32 -8.65 -4.90
C GLN A 77 -1.77 -8.73 -6.32
N GLU A 78 -0.82 -7.86 -6.63
CA GLU A 78 -0.35 -7.63 -8.01
C GLU A 78 0.82 -8.53 -8.43
N GLY A 79 1.31 -9.36 -7.50
CA GLY A 79 2.56 -10.10 -7.69
C GLY A 79 3.75 -9.14 -7.85
N ILE A 80 4.83 -9.59 -8.50
CA ILE A 80 6.05 -8.78 -8.70
C ILE A 80 5.82 -7.77 -9.83
N ASN A 81 5.00 -6.75 -9.55
CA ASN A 81 4.61 -5.73 -10.53
C ASN A 81 4.31 -4.39 -9.85
N GLU A 82 5.35 -3.62 -9.52
CA GLU A 82 5.17 -2.34 -8.84
C GLU A 82 4.46 -1.28 -9.70
N ALA A 83 4.61 -1.38 -11.03
CA ALA A 83 3.91 -0.52 -11.97
C ALA A 83 2.40 -0.82 -12.00
N GLY A 84 2.02 -2.10 -11.96
CA GLY A 84 0.63 -2.54 -11.80
C GLY A 84 0.03 -2.06 -10.49
N GLY A 85 0.71 -2.30 -9.37
CA GLY A 85 0.27 -1.82 -8.06
C GLY A 85 0.11 -0.29 -8.00
N MET A 86 1.01 0.45 -8.64
CA MET A 86 0.88 1.90 -8.76
C MET A 86 -0.30 2.32 -9.65
N ALA A 87 -0.57 1.60 -10.74
CA ALA A 87 -1.71 1.88 -11.62
C ALA A 87 -3.05 1.66 -10.91
N ASP A 88 -3.19 0.57 -10.15
CA ASP A 88 -4.36 0.28 -9.33
C ASP A 88 -4.54 1.33 -8.23
N TRP A 89 -3.44 1.72 -7.60
CA TRP A 89 -3.45 2.80 -6.61
C TRP A 89 -3.94 4.10 -7.23
N ILE A 90 -3.47 4.48 -8.42
CA ILE A 90 -3.93 5.69 -9.13
C ILE A 90 -5.43 5.59 -9.44
N ALA A 91 -5.89 4.46 -9.95
CA ALA A 91 -7.29 4.24 -10.30
C ALA A 91 -8.20 4.42 -9.07
N ALA A 92 -7.86 3.77 -7.96
CA ALA A 92 -8.58 3.93 -6.70
C ALA A 92 -8.48 5.37 -6.15
N ALA A 93 -7.29 5.97 -6.17
CA ALA A 93 -6.99 7.29 -5.60
C ALA A 93 -7.69 8.44 -6.34
N THR A 94 -8.20 8.18 -7.54
CA THR A 94 -8.90 9.15 -8.39
C THR A 94 -10.38 8.80 -8.60
N SER A 95 -10.85 7.68 -8.05
CA SER A 95 -12.24 7.20 -8.12
C SER A 95 -13.26 8.23 -7.63
N TYR A 96 -12.88 9.09 -6.67
CA TYR A 96 -13.72 10.19 -6.19
C TYR A 96 -14.16 11.15 -7.31
N SER A 97 -13.33 11.30 -8.35
CA SER A 97 -13.59 12.17 -9.50
C SER A 97 -14.04 11.39 -10.73
N THR A 98 -13.44 10.23 -11.01
CA THR A 98 -13.71 9.47 -12.24
C THR A 98 -15.05 8.73 -12.15
N HIS A 99 -15.43 8.27 -10.95
CA HIS A 99 -16.65 7.49 -10.72
C HIS A 99 -17.61 8.13 -9.71
N GLY A 100 -17.22 9.25 -9.09
CA GLY A 100 -18.00 9.86 -8.01
C GLY A 100 -18.03 9.02 -6.74
N GLU A 101 -17.14 8.03 -6.61
CA GLU A 101 -17.09 7.08 -5.51
C GLU A 101 -15.72 7.19 -4.81
N PRO A 102 -15.63 7.86 -3.65
CA PRO A 102 -14.36 8.02 -2.95
C PRO A 102 -13.80 6.69 -2.43
N MET A 103 -12.63 6.30 -2.94
CA MET A 103 -11.86 5.16 -2.43
C MET A 103 -10.59 5.66 -1.75
N VAL A 104 -10.07 4.88 -0.82
CA VAL A 104 -8.87 5.22 -0.02
C VAL A 104 -7.84 4.11 -0.20
N PRO A 105 -6.96 4.21 -1.20
CA PRO A 105 -5.97 3.17 -1.44
C PRO A 105 -4.75 3.29 -0.54
N PHE A 106 -4.28 2.13 -0.08
CA PHE A 106 -3.07 1.93 0.69
C PHE A 106 -2.18 0.98 -0.10
N TYR A 107 -1.16 1.53 -0.76
CA TYR A 107 -0.21 0.73 -1.51
C TYR A 107 1.06 0.53 -0.68
N ILE A 108 1.32 -0.71 -0.27
CA ILE A 108 2.48 -1.08 0.56
C ILE A 108 3.50 -1.81 -0.29
N PHE A 109 4.76 -1.41 -0.22
CA PHE A 109 5.82 -1.89 -1.09
C PHE A 109 7.19 -1.69 -0.44
N TYR A 110 8.25 -2.33 -0.96
CA TYR A 110 9.61 -1.94 -0.58
C TYR A 110 9.90 -0.53 -1.04
N SER A 111 10.20 0.35 -0.09
CA SER A 111 10.46 1.78 -0.32
C SER A 111 11.37 2.11 -1.52
N MET A 112 12.33 1.24 -1.82
CA MET A 112 13.22 1.34 -2.99
C MET A 112 12.50 1.32 -4.35
N PHE A 113 11.36 0.64 -4.48
CA PHE A 113 10.79 0.22 -5.78
C PHE A 113 9.57 1.00 -6.26
N VAL A 114 9.28 2.17 -5.69
CA VAL A 114 8.23 3.05 -6.24
C VAL A 114 8.82 4.32 -6.84
N PHE A 115 9.29 5.27 -6.02
CA PHE A 115 9.76 6.53 -6.58
C PHE A 115 10.98 6.38 -7.50
N GLN A 116 11.90 5.43 -7.21
CA GLN A 116 13.04 5.15 -8.09
C GLN A 116 12.63 4.35 -9.35
N ARG A 117 11.70 3.39 -9.21
CA ARG A 117 11.40 2.41 -10.29
C ARG A 117 10.27 2.86 -11.21
N VAL A 118 9.25 3.50 -10.65
CA VAL A 118 8.03 3.96 -11.34
C VAL A 118 7.71 5.42 -11.02
N GLY A 119 8.75 6.25 -10.83
CA GLY A 119 8.60 7.67 -10.48
C GLY A 119 7.78 8.48 -11.48
N ASP A 120 7.78 8.10 -12.76
CA ASP A 120 6.93 8.74 -13.78
C ASP A 120 5.43 8.52 -13.52
N LEU A 121 5.04 7.35 -12.98
CA LEU A 121 3.67 7.10 -12.53
C LEU A 121 3.34 7.90 -11.27
N ALA A 122 4.30 8.09 -10.36
CA ALA A 122 4.10 8.97 -9.19
C ALA A 122 3.89 10.43 -9.62
N TRP A 123 4.59 10.87 -10.68
CA TRP A 123 4.36 12.18 -11.28
C TRP A 123 3.00 12.28 -11.97
N ALA A 124 2.62 11.28 -12.77
CA ALA A 124 1.31 11.23 -13.41
C ALA A 124 0.16 11.23 -12.37
N ALA A 125 0.33 10.51 -11.26
CA ALA A 125 -0.62 10.52 -10.16
C ALA A 125 -0.82 11.91 -9.55
N ALA A 126 0.27 12.67 -9.42
CA ALA A 126 0.23 14.04 -8.95
C ALA A 126 -0.60 14.93 -9.88
N ASP A 127 -0.38 14.82 -11.19
CA ASP A 127 -1.14 15.55 -12.22
C ASP A 127 -2.64 15.19 -12.18
N MET A 128 -2.94 13.89 -12.02
CA MET A 128 -4.30 13.37 -11.86
C MET A 128 -4.97 13.71 -10.51
N ARG A 129 -4.27 14.42 -9.61
CA ARG A 129 -4.75 14.79 -8.27
C ARG A 129 -5.16 13.58 -7.42
N ALA A 130 -4.35 12.53 -7.47
CA ALA A 130 -4.55 11.32 -6.69
C ALA A 130 -4.54 11.58 -5.16
N ARG A 131 -5.50 10.97 -4.47
CA ARG A 131 -5.65 10.99 -3.00
C ARG A 131 -5.57 9.57 -2.45
N GLY A 132 -4.56 9.31 -1.65
CA GLY A 132 -4.29 8.00 -1.09
C GLY A 132 -2.92 7.94 -0.43
N PHE A 133 -2.54 6.75 0.03
CA PHE A 133 -1.35 6.51 0.82
C PHE A 133 -0.38 5.57 0.13
N LEU A 134 0.88 5.99 0.02
CA LEU A 134 2.00 5.19 -0.45
C LEU A 134 2.89 4.82 0.74
N LEU A 135 2.98 3.53 1.05
CA LEU A 135 3.62 3.00 2.24
C LEU A 135 4.91 2.28 1.87
N GLY A 136 6.02 3.02 1.89
CA GLY A 136 7.37 2.51 1.72
C GLY A 136 7.82 1.73 2.95
N GLY A 137 7.48 0.44 2.97
CA GLY A 137 7.93 -0.48 3.99
C GLY A 137 9.41 -0.78 3.87
N ILE A 138 9.98 -1.25 4.99
CA ILE A 138 11.34 -1.79 5.06
C ILE A 138 12.34 -0.76 4.50
N SER A 139 12.19 0.47 4.98
CA SER A 139 12.96 1.63 4.55
C SER A 139 14.14 1.91 5.48
N GLY A 140 15.08 2.72 5.00
CA GLY A 140 16.30 3.07 5.70
C GLY A 140 17.47 2.21 5.26
N ARG A 141 18.55 2.88 4.82
CA ARG A 141 19.74 2.24 4.24
C ARG A 141 20.32 1.18 5.17
N THR A 142 20.31 1.43 6.47
CA THR A 142 20.92 0.55 7.48
C THR A 142 19.90 -0.31 8.22
N THR A 143 18.60 -0.14 7.94
CA THR A 143 17.55 -0.92 8.59
C THR A 143 17.50 -2.35 8.02
N ILE A 144 17.77 -2.49 6.71
CA ILE A 144 17.74 -3.79 6.00
C ILE A 144 19.10 -4.21 5.43
N ASN A 145 20.12 -4.25 6.29
CA ASN A 145 21.50 -4.60 5.90
C ASN A 145 21.67 -5.98 5.23
N GLY A 146 20.65 -6.86 5.28
CA GLY A 146 20.70 -8.21 4.72
C GLY A 146 20.35 -8.31 3.24
N GLU A 147 19.56 -7.37 2.70
CA GLU A 147 19.08 -7.41 1.31
C GLU A 147 20.05 -6.74 0.32
N GLY A 148 20.97 -5.92 0.83
CA GLY A 148 22.09 -5.35 0.09
C GLY A 148 21.72 -4.20 -0.84
N LEU A 149 22.66 -3.90 -1.76
CA LEU A 149 22.75 -2.64 -2.51
C LEU A 149 21.45 -2.22 -3.21
N GLN A 150 20.72 -3.19 -3.77
CA GLN A 150 19.52 -2.91 -4.59
C GLN A 150 18.24 -2.76 -3.76
N HIS A 151 18.28 -2.98 -2.45
CA HIS A 151 17.09 -2.95 -1.57
C HIS A 151 17.23 -1.92 -0.44
N GLU A 152 18.44 -1.70 0.05
CA GLU A 152 18.70 -0.77 1.15
C GLU A 152 18.38 0.69 0.74
N ASP A 153 17.22 1.20 1.09
CA ASP A 153 16.77 2.52 0.66
C ASP A 153 17.20 3.64 1.62
N GLY A 154 18.05 4.56 1.14
CA GLY A 154 18.39 5.79 1.85
C GLY A 154 18.13 7.06 1.05
N HIS A 155 17.23 7.04 0.06
CA HIS A 155 17.11 8.17 -0.87
C HIS A 155 15.73 8.34 -1.54
N SER A 156 14.78 7.43 -1.33
CA SER A 156 13.40 7.57 -1.82
C SER A 156 12.70 8.87 -1.41
N LEU A 157 12.93 9.38 -0.19
CA LEU A 157 12.38 10.67 0.25
C LEU A 157 12.90 11.85 -0.60
N LEU A 158 14.13 11.76 -1.13
CA LEU A 158 14.65 12.76 -2.07
C LEU A 158 13.88 12.70 -3.39
N TRP A 159 13.61 11.49 -3.91
CA TRP A 159 12.76 11.34 -5.09
C TRP A 159 11.33 11.84 -4.85
N ALA A 160 10.73 11.48 -3.72
CA ALA A 160 9.38 11.91 -3.35
C ALA A 160 9.27 13.44 -3.23
N SER A 161 10.33 14.11 -2.74
CA SER A 161 10.38 15.58 -2.64
C SER A 161 10.27 16.31 -3.98
N SER A 162 10.56 15.62 -5.10
CA SER A 162 10.37 16.20 -6.42
C SER A 162 8.90 16.33 -6.83
N VAL A 163 8.00 15.53 -6.23
CA VAL A 163 6.58 15.50 -6.58
C VAL A 163 5.79 16.54 -5.75
N PRO A 164 5.27 17.65 -6.34
CA PRO A 164 4.84 18.82 -5.57
C PRO A 164 3.69 18.61 -4.58
N ASN A 165 2.78 17.67 -4.87
CA ASN A 165 1.62 17.36 -4.02
C ASN A 165 1.77 16.01 -3.28
N CYS A 166 3.01 15.52 -3.17
CA CYS A 166 3.38 14.39 -2.34
C CYS A 166 3.84 14.90 -0.97
N ILE A 167 3.07 14.60 0.08
CA ILE A 167 3.46 14.90 1.44
C ILE A 167 4.19 13.68 1.99
N SER A 168 5.47 13.84 2.33
CA SER A 168 6.35 12.72 2.71
C SER A 168 6.69 12.74 4.20
N TYR A 169 6.61 11.58 4.85
CA TYR A 169 6.92 11.40 6.27
C TYR A 169 7.87 10.21 6.50
N ASP A 170 8.72 10.34 7.52
CA ASP A 170 9.64 9.28 8.00
C ASP A 170 9.47 9.11 9.53
N PRO A 171 8.32 8.55 9.97
CA PRO A 171 8.03 8.41 11.39
C PRO A 171 8.95 7.39 12.06
N SER A 172 9.45 7.75 13.24
CA SER A 172 10.27 6.88 14.09
C SER A 172 9.43 6.06 15.05
N PHE A 173 8.27 6.58 15.47
CA PHE A 173 7.43 5.94 16.48
C PHE A 173 6.03 5.64 15.97
N ALA A 174 5.44 4.55 16.45
CA ALA A 174 4.10 4.11 16.04
C ALA A 174 3.00 5.16 16.31
N TYR A 175 3.14 5.97 17.36
CA TYR A 175 2.15 7.02 17.65
C TYR A 175 2.21 8.17 16.64
N GLU A 176 3.33 8.37 15.94
CA GLU A 176 3.45 9.41 14.92
C GLU A 176 2.61 9.04 13.69
N LEU A 177 2.65 7.77 13.28
CA LEU A 177 1.78 7.23 12.22
C LEU A 177 0.30 7.49 12.52
N ALA A 178 -0.16 7.16 13.73
CA ALA A 178 -1.54 7.36 14.16
C ALA A 178 -1.99 8.84 14.14
N VAL A 179 -1.06 9.80 14.29
CA VAL A 179 -1.35 11.24 14.23
C VAL A 179 -1.31 11.76 12.80
N ILE A 180 -0.43 11.23 11.95
CA ILE A 180 -0.25 11.68 10.57
C ILE A 180 -1.34 11.13 9.63
N GLU A 181 -2.01 10.04 10.01
CA GLU A 181 -3.10 9.43 9.27
C GLU A 181 -4.52 9.81 9.80
N PRO A 182 -4.92 11.10 9.97
CA PRO A 182 -6.28 11.40 10.39
C PRO A 182 -7.25 11.33 9.19
N ASN A 183 -8.37 10.66 9.44
CA ASN A 183 -9.59 10.53 8.62
C ASN A 183 -9.46 10.92 7.11
N PRO A 184 -9.16 9.95 6.22
CA PRO A 184 -8.90 10.21 4.79
C PRO A 184 -10.09 10.75 3.98
N LEU A 185 -11.32 10.78 4.54
CA LEU A 185 -12.48 11.36 3.86
C LEU A 185 -12.63 12.88 4.04
N HIS A 186 -11.88 13.49 4.96
CA HIS A 186 -11.99 14.93 5.25
C HIS A 186 -10.80 15.76 4.74
N SER A 187 -9.88 15.14 3.98
CA SER A 187 -8.69 15.76 3.39
C SER A 187 -8.77 15.98 1.87
#